data_AF-A0AB38YDU2-F1
#
_entry.id   AF-A0AB38YDU2-F1
#
_cell.length_a   1.000
_cell.length_b   1.000
_cell.length_c   1.000
_cell.angle_alpha   90.00
_cell.angle_beta   90.00
_cell.angle_gamma   90.00
#
_symmetry.space_group_name_H-M   'P 1'
#
loop_
_entity.id
_entity.type
_entity.pdbx_description
1 polymer ?
#
loop_
_entity_poly.entity_id
_entity_poly.type
_entity_poly.pdbx_seq_one_letter_code
_entity_poly.pdbx_strand_id
1 'polypeptide(L)'
;MPHSMVWLPTEEIINKIPCTCIDGRTPGLRYSVAGGSLGLLLHTLARIEQEKNTPFTDAQISQYVDLFITDVAPLYLHTDQHALDLIYARMGIAPDTRLRDMTEAQQRSFIAFATQTDFQGCGHVKLMMTHEDYHVPLRLIQATLREFFQLFFARHERVLFDVLAGRHSEERVLLLDEQGSMEIERQSALYLEAPQGENQFFCHRPLKRALMARFQKALNATELPSLSSTNWEGLAKEHDQAAEKTLQHLAPHLPIDHIEL
;
A
#
# COMPACT_ATOMS: atom_id res chain seq x y z
N MET A 1 3.54 -16.66 -22.44
CA MET A 1 4.89 -17.14 -22.06
C MET A 1 4.81 -17.57 -20.60
N PRO A 2 5.51 -18.63 -20.16
CA PRO A 2 5.45 -19.02 -18.76
C PRO A 2 6.08 -17.93 -17.90
N HIS A 3 5.26 -17.28 -17.07
CA HIS A 3 5.74 -16.33 -16.08
C HIS A 3 6.76 -17.01 -15.15
N SER A 4 7.94 -16.42 -14.95
CA SER A 4 8.91 -16.97 -14.02
C SER A 4 8.46 -16.68 -12.60
N MET A 5 7.94 -17.70 -11.93
CA MET A 5 7.57 -17.63 -10.52
C MET A 5 8.63 -18.32 -9.66
N VAL A 6 8.87 -17.80 -8.46
CA VAL A 6 9.68 -18.45 -7.44
C VAL A 6 8.86 -18.74 -6.21
N TRP A 7 9.02 -19.94 -5.67
CA TRP A 7 8.39 -20.35 -4.43
C TRP A 7 9.31 -20.02 -3.27
N LEU A 8 8.86 -19.17 -2.36
CA LEU A 8 9.61 -18.78 -1.17
C LEU A 8 8.75 -18.96 0.08
N PRO A 9 9.37 -19.11 1.27
CA PRO A 9 8.61 -19.18 2.52
C PRO A 9 7.73 -17.93 2.71
N THR A 10 6.46 -18.11 3.01
CA THR A 10 5.50 -16.99 3.11
C THR A 10 5.91 -15.97 4.17
N GLU A 11 6.38 -16.43 5.32
CA GLU A 11 6.91 -15.56 6.37
C GLU A 11 8.15 -14.78 5.91
N GLU A 12 9.01 -15.37 5.08
CA GLU A 12 10.16 -14.66 4.54
C GLU A 12 9.72 -13.55 3.58
N ILE A 13 8.74 -13.84 2.73
CA ILE A 13 8.17 -12.87 1.80
C ILE A 13 7.58 -11.68 2.58
N ILE A 14 6.66 -11.94 3.51
CA ILE A 14 5.96 -10.88 4.27
C ILE A 14 6.94 -10.01 5.08
N ASN A 15 8.02 -10.62 5.62
CA ASN A 15 8.99 -9.89 6.42
C ASN A 15 9.98 -9.05 5.59
N LYS A 16 10.45 -9.57 4.45
CA LYS A 16 11.61 -9.01 3.74
C LYS A 16 11.26 -8.32 2.44
N ILE A 17 10.14 -8.69 1.82
CA ILE A 17 9.77 -8.22 0.49
C ILE A 17 8.65 -7.19 0.67
N PRO A 18 8.76 -6.01 0.04
CA PRO A 18 7.77 -4.96 0.24
C PRO A 18 6.42 -5.35 -0.39
N CYS A 19 5.35 -5.10 0.39
CA CYS A 19 3.97 -5.07 -0.10
C CYS A 19 3.72 -3.73 -0.80
N THR A 20 3.96 -3.69 -2.11
CA THR A 20 3.93 -2.45 -2.89
C THR A 20 2.56 -2.17 -3.51
N CYS A 21 2.41 -1.01 -4.14
CA CYS A 21 1.23 -0.72 -4.95
C CYS A 21 1.16 -1.65 -6.16
N ILE A 22 -0.03 -1.80 -6.75
CA ILE A 22 -0.21 -2.49 -8.03
C ILE A 22 0.45 -1.76 -9.22
N ASP A 23 0.86 -0.50 -9.04
CA ASP A 23 1.50 0.35 -10.06
C ASP A 23 2.64 -0.37 -10.79
N GLY A 24 2.52 -0.46 -12.12
CA GLY A 24 3.46 -1.23 -12.96
C GLY A 24 4.85 -0.62 -13.04
N ARG A 25 5.02 0.65 -12.66
CA ARG A 25 6.32 1.34 -12.63
C ARG A 25 7.18 0.97 -11.42
N THR A 26 6.59 0.30 -10.42
CA THR A 26 7.34 -0.17 -9.25
C THR A 26 8.47 -1.11 -9.73
N PRO A 27 9.71 -0.96 -9.26
CA PRO A 27 10.81 -1.85 -9.64
C PRO A 27 10.97 -3.05 -8.69
N GLY A 28 11.74 -4.07 -9.10
CA GLY A 28 12.25 -5.11 -8.21
C GLY A 28 11.23 -6.19 -7.81
N LEU A 29 11.74 -7.13 -7.00
CA LEU A 29 10.96 -8.21 -6.41
C LEU A 29 9.96 -7.66 -5.40
N ARG A 30 8.68 -7.97 -5.60
CA ARG A 30 7.57 -7.45 -4.81
C ARG A 30 6.39 -8.39 -4.84
N TYR A 31 5.51 -8.22 -3.85
CA TYR A 31 4.11 -8.55 -4.02
C TYR A 31 3.31 -7.27 -3.89
N SER A 32 2.17 -7.21 -4.58
CA SER A 32 1.47 -5.96 -4.78
C SER A 32 0.02 -6.07 -4.37
N VAL A 33 -0.48 -4.99 -3.75
CA VAL A 33 -1.89 -4.78 -3.42
C VAL A 33 -2.23 -3.33 -3.72
N ALA A 34 -3.50 -2.99 -3.88
CA ALA A 34 -3.88 -1.61 -4.17
C ALA A 34 -3.43 -0.67 -3.04
N GLY A 35 -2.60 0.34 -3.37
CA GLY A 35 -2.00 1.25 -2.40
C GLY A 35 -0.89 0.68 -1.51
N GLY A 36 -0.44 -0.56 -1.75
CA GLY A 36 0.57 -1.23 -0.93
C GLY A 36 0.12 -1.50 0.51
N SER A 37 1.09 -1.76 1.39
CA SER A 37 0.76 -2.01 2.80
C SER A 37 0.10 -0.81 3.49
N LEU A 38 0.36 0.43 3.06
CA LEU A 38 -0.39 1.60 3.57
C LEU A 38 -1.87 1.55 3.17
N GLY A 39 -2.18 1.23 1.92
CA GLY A 39 -3.58 1.08 1.46
C GLY A 39 -4.34 0.03 2.27
N LEU A 40 -3.71 -1.10 2.52
CA LEU A 40 -4.26 -2.17 3.36
C LEU A 40 -4.47 -1.73 4.81
N LEU A 41 -3.50 -1.02 5.40
CA LEU A 41 -3.63 -0.45 6.74
C LEU A 41 -4.81 0.52 6.81
N LEU A 42 -4.93 1.44 5.84
CA LEU A 42 -6.02 2.42 5.78
C LEU A 42 -7.41 1.77 5.72
N HIS A 43 -7.60 0.78 4.86
CA HIS A 43 -8.85 0.02 4.79
C HIS A 43 -9.14 -0.70 6.11
N THR A 44 -8.12 -1.29 6.73
CA THR A 44 -8.26 -1.97 8.03
C THR A 44 -8.72 -1.00 9.11
N LEU A 45 -8.05 0.15 9.24
CA LEU A 45 -8.39 1.16 10.25
C LEU A 45 -9.78 1.73 10.02
N ALA A 46 -10.14 2.04 8.77
CA ALA A 46 -11.48 2.54 8.43
C ALA A 46 -12.57 1.53 8.83
N ARG A 47 -12.32 0.24 8.59
CA ARG A 47 -13.26 -0.81 8.98
C ARG A 47 -13.41 -0.92 10.49
N ILE A 48 -12.32 -0.75 11.26
CA ILE A 48 -12.40 -0.75 12.73
C ILE A 48 -13.18 0.48 13.22
N GLU A 49 -12.92 1.68 12.69
CA GLU A 49 -13.70 2.88 13.05
C GLU A 49 -15.20 2.71 12.77
N GLN A 50 -15.56 2.08 11.65
CA GLN A 50 -16.94 1.78 11.29
C GLN A 50 -17.57 0.80 12.28
N GLU A 51 -16.88 -0.30 12.62
CA GLU A 51 -17.38 -1.32 13.55
C GLU A 51 -17.57 -0.74 14.96
N LYS A 52 -16.64 0.10 15.42
CA LYS A 52 -16.71 0.74 16.74
C LYS A 52 -17.55 2.02 16.74
N ASN A 53 -18.01 2.47 15.57
CA ASN A 53 -18.70 3.73 15.35
C ASN A 53 -18.00 4.92 16.05
N THR A 54 -16.66 4.91 16.06
CA THR A 54 -15.85 5.86 16.81
C THR A 54 -14.60 6.23 15.98
N PRO A 55 -14.43 7.51 15.64
CA PRO A 55 -13.19 8.03 15.06
C PRO A 55 -11.97 7.74 15.94
N PHE A 56 -10.90 7.25 15.34
CA PHE A 56 -9.60 7.22 15.98
C PHE A 56 -9.03 8.62 16.16
N THR A 57 -8.33 8.78 17.26
CA THR A 57 -7.44 9.91 17.53
C THR A 57 -6.09 9.72 16.84
N ASP A 58 -5.34 10.80 16.64
CA ASP A 58 -3.97 10.73 16.08
C ASP A 58 -3.06 9.78 16.89
N ALA A 59 -3.20 9.77 18.22
CA ALA A 59 -2.45 8.87 19.09
C ALA A 59 -2.77 7.39 18.84
N GLN A 60 -4.05 7.06 18.61
CA GLN A 60 -4.44 5.69 18.26
C GLN A 60 -3.91 5.30 16.89
N ILE A 61 -3.98 6.20 15.91
CA ILE A 61 -3.45 5.95 14.56
C ILE A 61 -1.94 5.65 14.63
N SER A 62 -1.18 6.45 15.38
CA SER A 62 0.25 6.21 15.63
C SER A 62 0.49 4.83 16.26
N GLN A 63 -0.30 4.41 17.26
CA GLN A 63 -0.20 3.06 17.84
C GLN A 63 -0.44 1.93 16.82
N TYR A 64 -1.38 2.08 15.89
CA TYR A 64 -1.60 1.09 14.85
C TYR A 64 -0.46 1.05 13.82
N VAL A 65 0.07 2.21 13.45
CA VAL A 65 1.22 2.31 12.54
C VAL A 65 2.45 1.66 13.17
N ASP A 66 2.73 1.96 14.44
CA ASP A 66 3.82 1.37 15.22
C ASP A 66 3.68 -0.16 15.34
N LEU A 67 2.47 -0.66 15.63
CA LEU A 67 2.20 -2.10 15.64
C LEU A 67 2.47 -2.73 14.27
N PHE A 68 2.03 -2.07 13.19
CA PHE A 68 2.20 -2.59 11.84
C PHE A 68 3.69 -2.71 11.47
N ILE A 69 4.46 -1.65 11.67
CA ILE A 69 5.89 -1.64 11.35
C ILE A 69 6.72 -2.51 12.29
N THR A 70 6.26 -2.80 13.51
CA THR A 70 7.00 -3.65 14.45
C THR A 70 6.73 -5.12 14.21
N ASP A 71 5.46 -5.52 14.16
CA ASP A 71 5.07 -6.93 14.24
C ASP A 71 4.53 -7.52 12.93
N VAL A 72 4.11 -6.67 11.99
CA VAL A 72 3.38 -7.11 10.80
C VAL A 72 4.28 -7.17 9.58
N ALA A 73 4.66 -6.03 9.00
CA ALA A 73 5.44 -5.97 7.76
C ALA A 73 6.08 -4.59 7.59
N PRO A 74 7.00 -4.38 6.62
CA PRO A 74 7.38 -3.04 6.21
C PRO A 74 6.16 -2.24 5.72
N LEU A 75 6.08 -0.97 6.13
CA LEU A 75 5.05 -0.04 5.67
C LEU A 75 5.55 0.69 4.43
N TYR A 76 4.80 0.59 3.35
CA TYR A 76 5.16 1.10 2.03
C TYR A 76 4.15 2.12 1.54
N LEU A 77 4.66 3.19 0.95
CA LEU A 77 3.93 4.15 0.12
C LEU A 77 4.81 4.51 -1.08
N HIS A 78 4.20 4.94 -2.17
CA HIS A 78 4.92 5.65 -3.22
C HIS A 78 4.22 6.96 -3.56
N THR A 79 4.97 7.82 -4.23
CA THR A 79 4.43 8.92 -5.03
C THR A 79 4.93 8.78 -6.47
N ASP A 80 4.59 9.72 -7.33
CA ASP A 80 5.22 9.87 -8.64
C ASP A 80 6.04 11.17 -8.71
N GLN A 81 6.92 11.23 -9.70
CA GLN A 81 7.79 12.40 -9.91
C GLN A 81 6.97 13.69 -10.10
N HIS A 82 5.81 13.61 -10.75
CA HIS A 82 4.97 14.78 -11.01
C HIS A 82 4.44 15.41 -9.72
N ALA A 83 3.88 14.60 -8.83
CA ALA A 83 3.40 15.05 -7.53
C ALA A 83 4.55 15.60 -6.66
N LEU A 84 5.73 14.95 -6.70
CA LEU A 84 6.92 15.44 -6.00
C LEU A 84 7.36 16.82 -6.51
N ASP A 85 7.45 17.00 -7.83
CA ASP A 85 7.82 18.27 -8.45
C ASP A 85 6.84 19.39 -8.08
N LEU A 86 5.54 19.08 -8.01
CA LEU A 86 4.52 20.03 -7.56
C LEU A 86 4.74 20.46 -6.10
N ILE A 87 5.05 19.52 -5.20
CA ILE A 87 5.38 19.84 -3.80
C ILE A 87 6.62 20.73 -3.75
N TYR A 88 7.67 20.37 -4.48
CA TYR A 88 8.93 21.11 -4.50
C TYR A 88 8.75 22.54 -5.01
N ALA A 89 7.97 22.72 -6.09
CA ALA A 89 7.61 24.02 -6.61
C ALA A 89 6.85 24.88 -5.57
N ARG A 90 5.93 24.28 -4.81
CA ARG A 90 5.18 24.98 -3.75
C ARG A 90 6.05 25.35 -2.55
N MET A 91 7.03 24.54 -2.24
CA MET A 91 8.00 24.80 -1.18
C MET A 91 9.10 25.78 -1.59
N GLY A 92 9.24 26.06 -2.91
CA GLY A 92 10.32 26.89 -3.44
C GLY A 92 11.70 26.24 -3.32
N ILE A 93 11.78 24.91 -3.40
CA ILE A 93 13.04 24.15 -3.31
C ILE A 93 13.44 23.57 -4.67
N ALA A 94 14.73 23.28 -4.82
CA ALA A 94 15.28 22.80 -6.09
C ALA A 94 14.76 21.39 -6.44
N PRO A 95 14.45 21.10 -7.72
CA PRO A 95 13.95 19.80 -8.18
C PRO A 95 14.81 18.59 -7.81
N ASP A 96 16.12 18.78 -7.71
CA ASP A 96 17.12 17.76 -7.39
C ASP A 96 17.38 17.58 -5.88
N THR A 97 16.63 18.30 -5.04
CA THR A 97 16.70 18.15 -3.58
C THR A 97 16.37 16.72 -3.20
N ARG A 98 17.31 16.03 -2.53
CA ARG A 98 17.05 14.72 -1.96
C ARG A 98 16.14 14.86 -0.74
N LEU A 99 15.02 14.13 -0.72
CA LEU A 99 14.07 14.13 0.40
C LEU A 99 14.76 13.94 1.76
N ARG A 100 15.73 13.03 1.83
CA ARG A 100 16.47 12.70 3.07
C ARG A 100 17.37 13.82 3.60
N ASP A 101 17.65 14.82 2.76
CA ASP A 101 18.55 15.94 3.07
C ASP A 101 17.76 17.21 3.43
N MET A 102 16.41 17.12 3.49
CA MET A 102 15.55 18.23 3.90
C MET A 102 15.78 18.62 5.36
N THR A 103 15.81 19.93 5.63
CA THR A 103 15.76 20.50 6.98
C THR A 103 14.41 20.20 7.67
N GLU A 104 14.35 20.24 9.00
CA GLU A 104 13.09 20.02 9.74
C GLU A 104 11.95 20.93 9.28
N ALA A 105 12.25 22.19 8.94
CA ALA A 105 11.24 23.12 8.43
C ALA A 105 10.69 22.66 7.06
N GLN A 106 11.58 22.22 6.16
CA GLN A 106 11.19 21.65 4.87
C GLN A 106 10.41 20.35 5.04
N GLN A 107 10.80 19.47 5.96
CA GLN A 107 10.08 18.23 6.25
C GLN A 107 8.65 18.50 6.71
N ARG A 108 8.45 19.47 7.63
CA ARG A 108 7.11 19.87 8.07
C ARG A 108 6.26 20.41 6.91
N SER A 109 6.83 21.24 6.04
CA SER A 109 6.15 21.74 4.85
C SER A 109 5.83 20.62 3.86
N PHE A 110 6.76 19.70 3.63
CA PHE A 110 6.56 18.54 2.76
C PHE A 110 5.40 17.69 3.25
N ILE A 111 5.37 17.33 4.54
CA ILE A 111 4.27 16.56 5.15
C ILE A 111 2.93 17.30 4.97
N ALA A 112 2.90 18.60 5.19
CA ALA A 112 1.67 19.39 5.04
C ALA A 112 1.12 19.36 3.60
N PHE A 113 1.98 19.35 2.57
CA PHE A 113 1.54 19.21 1.18
C PHE A 113 1.24 17.76 0.79
N ALA A 114 2.11 16.81 1.13
CA ALA A 114 1.99 15.40 0.73
C ALA A 114 0.75 14.72 1.33
N THR A 115 0.18 15.28 2.40
CA THR A 115 -1.10 14.81 2.99
C THR A 115 -2.33 15.36 2.27
N GLN A 116 -2.18 16.24 1.28
CA GLN A 116 -3.29 16.80 0.53
C GLN A 116 -3.51 16.05 -0.79
N THR A 117 -4.77 15.95 -1.20
CA THR A 117 -5.21 15.24 -2.40
C THR A 117 -4.49 15.68 -3.68
N ASP A 118 -4.26 16.99 -3.83
CA ASP A 118 -3.65 17.57 -5.03
C ASP A 118 -2.19 17.14 -5.24
N PHE A 119 -1.52 16.70 -4.17
CA PHE A 119 -0.11 16.30 -4.18
C PHE A 119 0.09 14.80 -3.97
N GLN A 120 -0.97 13.99 -4.15
CA GLN A 120 -0.85 12.54 -4.12
C GLN A 120 -0.54 11.95 -5.49
N GLY A 121 0.59 11.26 -5.59
CA GLY A 121 1.03 10.54 -6.79
C GLY A 121 0.62 9.06 -6.82
N CYS A 122 0.25 8.46 -5.68
CA CYS A 122 -0.34 7.12 -5.68
C CYS A 122 -1.81 7.21 -6.13
N GLY A 123 -2.12 6.65 -7.30
CA GLY A 123 -3.47 6.69 -7.86
C GLY A 123 -4.53 6.09 -6.92
N HIS A 124 -4.24 4.97 -6.26
CA HIS A 124 -5.16 4.33 -5.31
C HIS A 124 -5.45 5.23 -4.10
N VAL A 125 -4.41 5.78 -3.46
CA VAL A 125 -4.57 6.67 -2.30
C VAL A 125 -5.30 7.95 -2.71
N LYS A 126 -4.97 8.52 -3.86
CA LYS A 126 -5.67 9.69 -4.40
C LYS A 126 -7.16 9.42 -4.63
N LEU A 127 -7.52 8.25 -5.15
CA LEU A 127 -8.92 7.84 -5.34
C LEU A 127 -9.64 7.68 -4.00
N MET A 128 -9.03 7.03 -3.01
CA MET A 128 -9.59 6.96 -1.65
C MET A 128 -9.86 8.34 -1.04
N MET A 129 -9.01 9.33 -1.34
CA MET A 129 -9.18 10.70 -0.85
C MET A 129 -10.25 11.51 -1.59
N THR A 130 -10.66 11.07 -2.79
CA THR A 130 -11.56 11.84 -3.68
C THR A 130 -12.91 11.19 -3.88
N HIS A 131 -13.06 9.90 -3.53
CA HIS A 131 -14.26 9.13 -3.77
C HIS A 131 -14.70 8.44 -2.48
N GLU A 132 -15.94 8.71 -2.06
CA GLU A 132 -16.52 8.19 -0.81
C GLU A 132 -16.77 6.67 -0.84
N ASP A 133 -16.84 6.08 -2.03
CA ASP A 133 -17.16 4.67 -2.24
C ASP A 133 -15.99 3.71 -1.93
N TYR A 134 -14.82 4.25 -1.57
CA TYR A 134 -13.73 3.50 -0.94
C TYR A 134 -13.94 3.30 0.56
N HIS A 135 -14.90 4.03 1.16
CA HIS A 135 -15.28 3.92 2.56
C HIS A 135 -14.13 4.18 3.56
N VAL A 136 -13.10 4.94 3.16
CA VAL A 136 -11.99 5.38 4.02
C VAL A 136 -12.14 6.88 4.29
N PRO A 137 -12.39 7.32 5.55
CA PRO A 137 -12.55 8.73 5.85
C PRO A 137 -11.32 9.56 5.50
N LEU A 138 -11.49 10.70 4.82
CA LEU A 138 -10.38 11.57 4.42
C LEU A 138 -9.47 11.94 5.61
N ARG A 139 -10.04 12.25 6.78
CA ARG A 139 -9.28 12.56 8.00
C ARG A 139 -8.30 11.44 8.40
N LEU A 140 -8.72 10.17 8.24
CA LEU A 140 -7.92 9.01 8.61
C LEU A 140 -6.76 8.84 7.63
N ILE A 141 -7.01 9.05 6.34
CA ILE A 141 -5.97 9.04 5.31
C ILE A 141 -4.92 10.10 5.60
N GLN A 142 -5.36 11.34 5.85
CA GLN A 142 -4.45 12.46 6.11
C GLN A 142 -3.62 12.29 7.38
N ALA A 143 -4.22 11.78 8.46
CA ALA A 143 -3.52 11.50 9.71
C ALA A 143 -2.50 10.35 9.54
N THR A 144 -2.88 9.26 8.87
CA THR A 144 -1.96 8.13 8.62
C THR A 144 -0.81 8.51 7.68
N LEU A 145 -1.07 9.33 6.65
CA LEU A 145 -0.01 9.87 5.78
C LEU A 145 0.97 10.74 6.55
N ARG A 146 0.47 11.56 7.50
CA ARG A 146 1.31 12.39 8.37
C ARG A 146 2.27 11.52 9.19
N GLU A 147 1.74 10.49 9.83
CA GLU A 147 2.52 9.53 10.63
C GLU A 147 3.57 8.81 9.77
N PHE A 148 3.15 8.32 8.59
CA PHE A 148 4.05 7.67 7.64
C PHE A 148 5.24 8.56 7.28
N PHE A 149 5.00 9.82 6.91
CA PHE A 149 6.07 10.72 6.52
C PHE A 149 6.93 11.16 7.70
N GLN A 150 6.36 11.29 8.91
CA GLN A 150 7.15 11.53 10.13
C GLN A 150 8.14 10.40 10.37
N LEU A 151 7.71 9.14 10.26
CA LEU A 151 8.57 7.96 10.40
C LEU A 151 9.61 7.86 9.26
N PHE A 152 9.22 8.18 8.03
CA PHE A 152 10.13 8.23 6.88
C PHE A 152 11.28 9.22 7.10
N PHE A 153 10.96 10.46 7.51
CA PHE A 153 11.99 11.47 7.79
C PHE A 153 12.81 11.14 9.05
N ALA A 154 12.22 10.43 10.02
CA ALA A 154 12.93 9.84 11.16
C ALA A 154 13.82 8.64 10.77
N ARG A 155 13.81 8.23 9.50
CA ARG A 155 14.62 7.12 8.95
C ARG A 155 14.30 5.77 9.59
N HIS A 156 13.04 5.53 9.93
CA HIS A 156 12.61 4.23 10.43
C HIS A 156 12.88 3.14 9.38
N GLU A 157 13.57 2.07 9.77
CA GLU A 157 14.13 1.08 8.82
C GLU A 157 13.05 0.28 8.06
N ARG A 158 11.86 0.17 8.66
CA ARG A 158 10.71 -0.55 8.09
C ARG A 158 9.70 0.35 7.36
N VAL A 159 10.07 1.61 7.09
CA VAL A 159 9.25 2.55 6.33
C VAL A 159 9.90 2.83 4.97
N LEU A 160 9.18 2.46 3.91
CA LEU A 160 9.66 2.47 2.54
C LEU A 160 8.85 3.49 1.72
N PHE A 161 9.55 4.43 1.09
CA PHE A 161 8.94 5.47 0.26
C PHE A 161 9.65 5.57 -1.09
N ASP A 162 8.91 5.26 -2.16
CA ASP A 162 9.41 5.33 -3.52
C ASP A 162 8.84 6.53 -4.28
N VAL A 163 9.67 7.10 -5.17
CA VAL A 163 9.26 8.11 -6.14
C VAL A 163 9.31 7.47 -7.51
N LEU A 164 8.15 7.15 -8.07
CA LEU A 164 8.07 6.47 -9.36
C LEU A 164 8.27 7.47 -10.51
N ALA A 165 9.23 7.17 -11.37
CA ALA A 165 9.52 7.93 -12.57
C ALA A 165 8.73 7.40 -13.77
N GLY A 166 8.61 8.23 -14.80
CA GLY A 166 7.97 7.86 -16.05
C GLY A 166 6.44 7.86 -16.02
N ARG A 167 5.87 7.57 -17.19
CA ARG A 167 4.42 7.50 -17.39
C ARG A 167 3.95 6.06 -17.22
N HIS A 168 2.69 5.92 -16.85
CA HIS A 168 1.97 4.65 -16.97
C HIS A 168 1.99 4.19 -18.43
N SER A 169 2.30 2.91 -18.61
CA SER A 169 2.35 2.24 -19.90
C SER A 169 2.02 0.75 -19.75
N GLU A 170 1.25 0.42 -18.70
CA GLU A 170 0.82 -0.93 -18.40
C GLU A 170 -0.07 -1.46 -19.52
N GLU A 171 0.16 -2.71 -19.93
CA GLU A 171 -0.58 -3.32 -21.06
C GLU A 171 -1.64 -4.32 -20.61
N ARG A 172 -1.57 -4.75 -19.34
CA ARG A 172 -2.48 -5.72 -18.74
C ARG A 172 -2.51 -5.62 -17.22
N VAL A 173 -3.51 -6.25 -16.63
CA VAL A 173 -3.62 -6.49 -15.20
C VAL A 173 -3.51 -7.99 -14.94
N LEU A 174 -2.62 -8.39 -14.05
CA LEU A 174 -2.52 -9.75 -13.54
C LEU A 174 -3.05 -9.81 -12.11
N LEU A 175 -4.11 -10.56 -11.89
CA LEU A 175 -4.68 -10.83 -10.57
C LEU A 175 -4.42 -12.28 -10.20
N LEU A 176 -3.52 -12.52 -9.25
CA LEU A 176 -3.34 -13.84 -8.67
C LEU A 176 -4.41 -14.03 -7.58
N ASP A 177 -5.43 -14.83 -7.90
CA ASP A 177 -6.62 -15.01 -7.06
C ASP A 177 -6.42 -16.06 -5.99
N GLU A 178 -5.88 -17.20 -6.39
CA GLU A 178 -5.72 -18.40 -5.57
C GLU A 178 -4.38 -19.09 -5.82
N GLN A 179 -3.94 -19.83 -4.80
CA GLN A 179 -2.76 -20.68 -4.82
C GLN A 179 -3.13 -22.00 -4.12
N GLY A 180 -3.55 -22.99 -4.89
CA GLY A 180 -3.95 -24.32 -4.42
C GLY A 180 -2.82 -25.36 -4.47
N SER A 181 -1.77 -25.14 -5.27
CA SER A 181 -0.66 -26.11 -5.41
C SER A 181 0.22 -26.25 -4.15
N MET A 182 0.23 -25.25 -3.25
CA MET A 182 0.96 -25.29 -1.97
C MET A 182 0.20 -24.57 -0.86
N GLU A 183 0.31 -25.07 0.38
CA GLU A 183 -0.22 -24.41 1.59
C GLU A 183 0.40 -23.01 1.76
N ILE A 184 -0.45 -21.97 1.77
CA ILE A 184 -0.03 -20.56 1.85
C ILE A 184 0.72 -20.26 3.15
N GLU A 185 0.49 -21.01 4.22
CA GLU A 185 1.19 -20.90 5.49
C GLU A 185 2.66 -21.31 5.39
N ARG A 186 3.01 -22.11 4.37
CA ARG A 186 4.38 -22.60 4.16
C ARG A 186 5.11 -21.78 3.11
N GLN A 187 4.55 -21.70 1.91
CA GLN A 187 5.21 -21.10 0.76
C GLN A 187 4.23 -20.35 -0.12
N SER A 188 4.72 -19.31 -0.78
CA SER A 188 3.96 -18.59 -1.79
C SER A 188 4.79 -18.32 -3.03
N ALA A 189 4.10 -18.30 -4.18
CA ALA A 189 4.70 -17.98 -5.46
C ALA A 189 4.84 -16.47 -5.62
N LEU A 190 6.07 -15.96 -5.71
CA LEU A 190 6.31 -14.60 -6.15
C LEU A 190 6.56 -14.54 -7.64
N TYR A 191 5.98 -13.53 -8.25
CA TYR A 191 6.29 -13.13 -9.61
C TYR A 191 7.70 -12.53 -9.64
N LEU A 192 8.66 -13.24 -10.26
CA LEU A 192 9.94 -12.61 -10.61
C LEU A 192 9.65 -11.60 -11.73
N GLU A 193 10.31 -10.44 -11.68
CA GLU A 193 10.13 -9.31 -12.60
C GLU A 193 9.70 -9.74 -14.01
N ALA A 194 8.74 -9.00 -14.56
CA ALA A 194 8.31 -9.22 -15.92
C ALA A 194 9.52 -9.12 -16.87
N PRO A 195 9.56 -9.89 -17.97
CA PRO A 195 10.59 -9.72 -18.99
C PRO A 195 10.75 -8.24 -19.33
N GLN A 196 11.99 -7.78 -19.52
CA GLN A 196 12.29 -6.37 -19.82
C GLN A 196 11.32 -5.82 -20.88
N GLY A 197 10.50 -4.83 -20.51
CA GLY A 197 9.56 -4.15 -21.40
C GLY A 197 8.08 -4.42 -21.15
N GLU A 198 7.71 -5.42 -20.34
CA GLU A 198 6.31 -5.67 -19.98
C GLU A 198 5.95 -4.91 -18.68
N ASN A 199 5.39 -3.70 -18.81
CA ASN A 199 4.76 -3.02 -17.68
C ASN A 199 3.36 -3.60 -17.47
N GLN A 200 3.07 -4.05 -16.26
CA GLN A 200 1.78 -4.66 -15.92
C GLN A 200 1.38 -4.31 -14.50
N PHE A 201 0.07 -4.18 -14.28
CA PHE A 201 -0.46 -4.19 -12.93
C PHE A 201 -0.39 -5.62 -12.40
N PHE A 202 0.06 -5.80 -11.16
CA PHE A 202 0.09 -7.10 -10.50
C PHE A 202 -0.58 -6.99 -9.14
N CYS A 203 -1.46 -7.92 -8.80
CA CYS A 203 -2.08 -8.01 -7.47
C CYS A 203 -1.98 -9.44 -6.95
N HIS A 204 -1.49 -9.61 -5.74
CA HIS A 204 -1.27 -10.92 -5.12
C HIS A 204 -2.26 -11.16 -3.98
N ARG A 205 -3.46 -11.67 -4.29
CA ARG A 205 -4.53 -11.85 -3.29
C ARG A 205 -4.18 -12.86 -2.18
N PRO A 206 -3.48 -13.98 -2.44
CA PRO A 206 -3.08 -14.89 -1.36
C PRO A 206 -2.15 -14.25 -0.31
N LEU A 207 -1.04 -13.61 -0.73
CA LEU A 207 -0.14 -12.91 0.19
C LEU A 207 -0.79 -11.72 0.90
N LYS A 208 -1.72 -11.02 0.25
CA LYS A 208 -2.55 -10.02 0.92
C LYS A 208 -3.32 -10.63 2.09
N ARG A 209 -4.01 -11.75 1.87
CA ARG A 209 -4.76 -12.44 2.95
C ARG A 209 -3.84 -12.91 4.07
N ALA A 210 -2.66 -13.44 3.73
CA ALA A 210 -1.65 -13.84 4.72
C ALA A 210 -1.14 -12.63 5.55
N LEU A 211 -0.89 -11.48 4.90
CA LEU A 211 -0.53 -10.24 5.56
C LEU A 211 -1.64 -9.73 6.50
N MET A 212 -2.91 -9.80 6.07
CA MET A 212 -4.05 -9.44 6.91
C MET A 212 -4.20 -10.37 8.11
N ALA A 213 -4.05 -11.67 7.93
CA ALA A 213 -4.08 -12.64 9.03
C ALA A 213 -2.96 -12.40 10.05
N ARG A 214 -1.77 -12.01 9.57
CA ARG A 214 -0.67 -11.60 10.44
C ARG A 214 -0.99 -10.32 11.21
N PHE A 215 -1.60 -9.32 10.55
CA PHE A 215 -2.02 -8.09 11.23
C PHE A 215 -3.09 -8.36 12.28
N GLN A 216 -4.09 -9.18 11.97
CA GLN A 216 -5.09 -9.64 12.92
C GLN A 216 -4.45 -10.29 14.15
N LYS A 217 -3.48 -11.19 13.94
CA LYS A 217 -2.76 -11.86 15.03
C LYS A 217 -2.00 -10.85 15.90
N ALA A 218 -1.32 -9.88 15.29
CA ALA A 218 -0.61 -8.83 16.02
C ALA A 218 -1.59 -7.98 16.85
N LEU A 219 -2.72 -7.55 16.26
CA LEU A 219 -3.76 -6.80 16.96
C LEU A 219 -4.34 -7.56 18.16
N ASN A 220 -4.64 -8.84 17.98
CA ASN A 220 -5.17 -9.70 19.04
C ASN A 220 -4.19 -9.92 20.20
N ALA A 221 -2.90 -9.62 20.00
CA ALA A 221 -1.88 -9.65 21.06
C ALA A 221 -1.75 -8.31 21.82
N THR A 222 -2.54 -7.30 21.46
CA THR A 222 -2.55 -5.97 22.08
C THR A 222 -3.90 -5.66 22.73
N GLU A 223 -3.98 -4.52 23.42
CA GLU A 223 -5.25 -3.95 23.92
C GLU A 223 -5.93 -3.04 22.89
N LEU A 224 -5.36 -2.88 21.68
CA LEU A 224 -5.96 -2.04 20.65
C LEU A 224 -7.28 -2.64 20.14
N PRO A 225 -8.27 -1.80 19.80
CA PRO A 225 -9.49 -2.27 19.15
C PRO A 225 -9.19 -3.10 17.89
N SER A 226 -9.78 -4.29 17.80
CA SER A 226 -9.67 -5.18 16.64
C SER A 226 -11.05 -5.47 16.04
N LEU A 227 -11.06 -6.00 14.82
CA LEU A 227 -12.25 -6.54 14.16
C LEU A 227 -12.55 -7.96 14.66
N SER A 228 -13.82 -8.34 14.62
CA SER A 228 -14.21 -9.75 14.74
C SER A 228 -13.63 -10.59 13.59
N SER A 229 -13.45 -11.90 13.78
CA SER A 229 -12.91 -12.81 12.75
C SER A 229 -13.69 -12.77 11.44
N THR A 230 -15.03 -12.75 11.49
CA THR A 230 -15.89 -12.66 10.31
C THR A 230 -15.72 -11.33 9.54
N ASN A 231 -15.35 -10.26 10.24
CA ASN A 231 -15.13 -8.96 9.62
C ASN A 231 -13.78 -8.87 8.89
N TRP A 232 -12.79 -9.67 9.28
CA TRP A 232 -11.51 -9.76 8.56
C TRP A 232 -11.67 -10.40 7.17
N GLU A 233 -12.50 -11.44 7.04
CA GLU A 233 -12.81 -12.05 5.74
C GLU A 233 -13.53 -11.07 4.82
N GLY A 234 -14.51 -10.34 5.35
CA GLY A 234 -15.22 -9.27 4.63
C GLY A 234 -14.26 -8.18 4.14
N LEU A 235 -13.34 -7.73 5.00
CA LEU A 235 -12.35 -6.70 4.69
C LEU A 235 -11.44 -7.12 3.52
N ALA A 236 -11.03 -8.40 3.45
CA ALA A 236 -10.17 -8.86 2.36
C ALA A 236 -10.87 -8.72 1.00
N LYS A 237 -12.17 -9.05 0.95
CA LYS A 237 -13.01 -8.91 -0.23
C LYS A 237 -13.28 -7.44 -0.58
N GLU A 238 -13.55 -6.61 0.41
CA GLU A 238 -13.71 -5.16 0.22
C GLU A 238 -12.44 -4.53 -0.38
N HIS A 239 -11.26 -4.94 0.08
CA HIS A 239 -9.99 -4.48 -0.48
C HIS A 239 -9.74 -5.01 -1.92
N ASP A 240 -10.22 -6.21 -2.26
CA ASP A 240 -10.19 -6.69 -3.65
C ASP A 240 -11.07 -5.83 -4.57
N GLN A 241 -12.26 -5.49 -4.10
CA GLN A 241 -13.17 -4.61 -4.83
C GLN A 241 -12.59 -3.20 -4.98
N ALA A 242 -11.91 -2.67 -3.95
CA ALA A 242 -11.23 -1.38 -4.03
C ALA A 242 -10.10 -1.37 -5.08
N ALA A 243 -9.38 -2.49 -5.23
CA ALA A 243 -8.38 -2.67 -6.28
C ALA A 243 -9.01 -2.66 -7.68
N GLU A 244 -10.11 -3.39 -7.87
CA GLU A 244 -10.85 -3.43 -9.14
C GLU A 244 -11.43 -2.05 -9.49
N LYS A 245 -12.02 -1.34 -8.53
CA LYS A 245 -12.47 0.05 -8.71
C LYS A 245 -11.33 0.97 -9.13
N THR A 246 -10.16 0.82 -8.52
CA THR A 246 -8.98 1.62 -8.89
C THR A 246 -8.60 1.39 -10.34
N LEU A 247 -8.59 0.14 -10.79
CA LEU A 247 -8.33 -0.21 -12.18
C LEU A 247 -9.40 0.33 -13.12
N GLN A 248 -10.68 0.28 -12.75
CA GLN A 248 -11.77 0.87 -13.53
C GLN A 248 -11.62 2.40 -13.69
N HIS A 249 -11.12 3.09 -12.66
CA HIS A 249 -10.90 4.53 -12.74
C HIS A 249 -9.64 4.90 -13.53
N LEU A 250 -8.53 4.20 -13.32
CA LEU A 250 -7.23 4.59 -13.86
C LEU A 250 -6.88 3.94 -15.19
N ALA A 251 -7.39 2.72 -15.44
CA ALA A 251 -7.01 1.89 -16.56
C ALA A 251 -8.17 1.00 -17.07
N PRO A 252 -9.37 1.55 -17.36
CA PRO A 252 -10.58 0.76 -17.67
C PRO A 252 -10.47 -0.09 -18.95
N HIS A 253 -9.48 0.19 -19.79
CA HIS A 253 -9.29 -0.45 -21.08
C HIS A 253 -8.30 -1.62 -21.04
N LEU A 254 -7.61 -1.84 -19.91
CA LEU A 254 -6.62 -2.90 -19.83
C LEU A 254 -7.31 -4.25 -19.63
N PRO A 255 -6.87 -5.30 -20.35
CA PRO A 255 -7.33 -6.66 -20.11
C PRO A 255 -6.92 -7.10 -18.69
N ILE A 256 -7.81 -7.85 -18.05
CA ILE A 256 -7.59 -8.43 -16.72
C ILE A 256 -7.44 -9.94 -16.88
N ASP A 257 -6.25 -10.45 -16.56
CA ASP A 257 -5.93 -11.87 -16.53
C ASP A 257 -6.00 -12.35 -15.06
N HIS A 258 -6.89 -13.30 -14.81
CA HIS A 258 -7.01 -13.98 -13.52
C HIS A 258 -6.14 -15.23 -13.53
N ILE A 259 -5.28 -15.37 -12.52
CA ILE A 259 -4.33 -16.46 -12.38
C ILE A 259 -4.70 -17.28 -11.15
N GLU A 260 -4.75 -18.60 -11.33
CA GLU A 260 -4.89 -19.60 -10.27
C GLU A 260 -3.67 -20.54 -10.36
N LEU A 261 -2.99 -20.79 -9.23
CA LEU A 261 -1.76 -21.59 -9.16
C LEU A 261 -1.91 -22.90 -8.40
#